data_AF-A0A9P8D0H4-F1
#
_entry.id   AF-A0A9P8D0H4-F1
#
_cell.length_a   1.000
_cell.length_b   1.000
_cell.length_c   1.000
_cell.angle_alpha   90.00
_cell.angle_beta   90.00
_cell.angle_gamma   90.00
#
_symmetry.space_group_name_H-M   'P 1'
#
loop_
_entity.id
_entity.type
_entity.pdbx_description
1 polymer ?
#
loop_
_entity_poly.entity_id
_entity_poly.type
_entity_poly.pdbx_seq_one_letter_code
_entity_poly.pdbx_strand_id
1 'polypeptide(L)'
;MSSSNKVIVVFKSNTPDSEIDSAIEEVQSKGGKITQRYESALLGFAAELPDNSVQALTIHPSVDYLEPDGEVTAYTSNLLSK
;
A
#
# COMPACT_ATOMS: atom_id res chain seq x y z
N MET A 1 -16.30 -14.15 5.21
CA MET A 1 -15.66 -13.27 4.21
C MET A 1 -14.34 -12.83 4.81
N SER A 2 -13.20 -13.23 4.25
CA SER A 2 -11.93 -12.63 4.68
C SER A 2 -11.93 -11.19 4.19
N SER A 3 -11.97 -10.23 5.10
CA SER A 3 -11.79 -8.82 4.75
C SER A 3 -10.35 -8.64 4.27
N SER A 4 -10.17 -7.92 3.16
CA SER A 4 -8.85 -7.48 2.70
C SER A 4 -8.69 -6.00 2.99
N ASN A 5 -7.56 -5.63 3.60
CA ASN A 5 -7.17 -4.24 3.77
C ASN A 5 -6.49 -3.76 2.49
N LYS A 6 -6.89 -2.58 2.02
CA LYS A 6 -6.18 -1.86 0.97
C LYS A 6 -5.33 -0.80 1.63
N VAL A 7 -4.03 -0.85 1.39
CA VAL A 7 -3.07 0.08 1.99
C VAL A 7 -2.10 0.59 0.95
N ILE A 8 -1.60 1.80 1.17
CA ILE A 8 -0.42 2.34 0.51
C ILE A 8 0.72 2.29 1.53
N VAL A 9 1.80 1.61 1.17
CA VAL A 9 3.04 1.53 1.95
C VAL A 9 4.01 2.55 1.39
N VAL A 10 4.43 3.51 2.20
CA VAL A 10 5.36 4.56 1.82
C VAL A 10 6.70 4.33 2.50
N PHE A 11 7.77 4.36 1.72
CA PHE A 11 9.14 4.18 2.16
C PHE A 11 9.85 5.53 2.28
N LYS A 12 10.89 5.56 3.11
CA LYS A 12 11.77 6.72 3.25
C LYS A 12 12.41 7.05 1.90
N SER A 13 12.62 8.34 1.64
CA SER A 13 13.14 8.87 0.36
C SER A 13 14.49 8.31 -0.10
N ASN A 14 15.29 7.73 0.80
CA ASN A 14 16.59 7.13 0.50
C ASN A 14 16.57 5.59 0.47
N THR A 15 15.40 4.98 0.47
CA THR A 15 15.26 3.52 0.45
C THR A 15 15.69 2.98 -0.92
N PRO A 16 16.62 2.01 -0.98
CA PRO A 16 17.00 1.37 -2.24
C PRO A 16 15.84 0.57 -2.86
N ASP A 17 15.76 0.56 -4.19
CA ASP A 17 14.73 -0.20 -4.91
C ASP A 17 14.69 -1.69 -4.51
N SER A 18 15.85 -2.29 -4.25
CA SER A 18 15.97 -3.68 -3.83
C SER A 18 15.28 -3.99 -2.49
N GLU A 19 15.23 -3.02 -1.57
CA GLU A 19 14.51 -3.19 -0.30
C GLU A 19 13.00 -3.13 -0.52
N ILE A 20 12.54 -2.25 -1.42
CA ILE A 20 11.13 -2.16 -1.81
C ILE A 20 10.70 -3.43 -2.54
N ASP A 21 11.55 -3.96 -3.43
CA ASP A 21 11.33 -5.22 -4.13
C ASP A 21 11.20 -6.40 -3.17
N SER A 22 12.10 -6.46 -2.17
CA SER A 22 12.06 -7.49 -1.12
C SER A 22 10.75 -7.42 -0.31
N ALA A 23 10.30 -6.22 0.03
CA ALA A 23 9.02 -6.03 0.73
C ALA A 23 7.81 -6.44 -0.13
N ILE A 24 7.86 -6.16 -1.44
CA ILE A 24 6.84 -6.62 -2.40
C ILE A 24 6.78 -8.15 -2.43
N GLU A 25 7.94 -8.81 -2.55
CA GLU A 25 8.03 -10.28 -2.55
C GLU A 25 7.49 -10.88 -1.25
N GLU A 26 7.81 -10.27 -0.10
CA GLU A 26 7.29 -10.69 1.20
C GLU A 26 5.76 -10.59 1.25
N VAL A 27 5.19 -9.48 0.78
CA VAL A 27 3.74 -9.28 0.71
C VAL A 27 3.08 -10.35 -0.16
N GLN A 28 3.63 -10.61 -1.35
CA GLN A 28 3.11 -11.62 -2.26
C GLN A 28 3.22 -13.04 -1.67
N SER A 29 4.32 -13.35 -0.99
CA SER A 29 4.52 -14.65 -0.32
C SER A 29 3.49 -14.94 0.78
N LYS A 30 2.92 -13.88 1.37
CA LYS A 30 1.87 -13.95 2.41
C LYS A 30 0.45 -13.92 1.83
N GLY A 31 0.32 -14.01 0.50
CA GLY A 31 -0.98 -13.98 -0.19
C GLY A 31 -1.54 -12.57 -0.39
N GLY A 32 -0.73 -11.53 -0.19
CA GLY A 32 -1.06 -10.18 -0.57
C GLY A 32 -0.91 -9.95 -2.07
N LYS A 33 -1.54 -8.90 -2.58
CA LYS A 33 -1.49 -8.52 -3.99
C LYS A 33 -1.04 -7.07 -4.11
N ILE A 34 -0.03 -6.82 -4.92
CA ILE A 34 0.39 -5.45 -5.27
C ILE A 34 -0.55 -4.92 -6.35
N THR A 35 -1.13 -3.75 -6.11
CA THR A 35 -2.06 -3.09 -7.04
C THR A 35 -1.39 -1.95 -7.81
N GLN A 36 -0.36 -1.32 -7.23
CA GLN A 36 0.39 -0.24 -7.86
C GLN A 36 1.80 -0.12 -7.25
N ARG A 37 2.82 0.22 -8.06
CA ARG A 37 4.15 0.65 -7.58
C ARG A 37 4.35 2.14 -7.85
N TYR A 38 5.08 2.81 -6.97
CA TYR A 38 5.41 4.23 -7.04
C TYR A 38 6.92 4.43 -6.94
N GLU A 39 7.48 5.22 -7.86
CA GLU A 39 8.94 5.38 -8.05
C GLU A 39 9.35 6.86 -8.18
N SER A 40 8.45 7.80 -7.87
CA SER A 40 8.68 9.23 -8.15
C SER A 40 8.25 10.12 -7.00
N ALA A 41 7.03 10.67 -7.02
CA ALA A 41 6.53 11.58 -5.98
C ALA A 41 6.54 10.96 -4.58
N LEU A 42 6.47 9.63 -4.51
CA LEU A 42 6.68 8.81 -3.35
C LEU A 42 7.34 7.49 -3.78
N LEU A 43 8.07 6.86 -2.84
CA LEU A 43 8.63 5.52 -3.01
C LEU A 43 7.74 4.53 -2.26
N GLY A 44 7.24 3.51 -2.95
CA GLY A 44 6.44 2.48 -2.31
C GLY A 44 5.46 1.78 -3.22
N PHE A 45 4.39 1.23 -2.63
CA PHE A 45 3.40 0.47 -3.38
C PHE A 45 2.04 0.45 -2.67
N ALA A 46 0.97 0.28 -3.46
CA ALA A 46 -0.35 -0.07 -2.97
C ALA A 46 -0.54 -1.59 -2.97
N ALA A 47 -1.21 -2.11 -1.94
CA ALA A 47 -1.45 -3.54 -1.81
C ALA A 47 -2.81 -3.88 -1.18
N GLU A 48 -3.35 -5.02 -1.61
CA GLU A 48 -4.46 -5.74 -0.96
C GLU A 48 -3.88 -6.84 -0.08
N LEU A 49 -4.18 -6.81 1.21
CA LEU A 49 -3.57 -7.68 2.22
C LEU A 49 -4.65 -8.37 3.07
N PRO A 50 -4.45 -9.63 3.50
CA PRO A 50 -5.23 -10.21 4.59
C PRO A 50 -5.02 -9.44 5.91
N ASP A 51 -6.06 -9.36 6.76
CA ASP A 51 -6.06 -8.54 8.00
C ASP A 51 -4.83 -8.72 8.90
N ASN A 52 -4.32 -9.94 9.01
CA ASN A 52 -3.17 -10.27 9.87
C ASN A 52 -1.80 -9.83 9.30
N SER A 53 -1.73 -9.35 8.06
CA SER A 53 -0.46 -9.08 7.36
C SER A 53 -0.01 -7.61 7.43
N VAL A 54 -0.93 -6.69 7.75
CA VAL A 54 -0.65 -5.23 7.77
C VAL A 54 0.38 -4.87 8.83
N GLN A 55 0.29 -5.47 10.02
CA GLN A 55 1.17 -5.16 11.15
C GLN A 55 2.64 -5.53 10.89
N ALA A 56 2.91 -6.53 10.06
CA ALA A 56 4.28 -6.93 9.73
C ALA A 56 5.01 -5.83 8.93
N LEU A 57 4.30 -5.10 8.06
CA LEU A 57 4.86 -4.03 7.25
C LEU A 57 5.20 -2.77 8.06
N THR A 58 4.43 -2.48 9.11
CA THR A 58 4.66 -1.31 9.97
C THR A 58 6.01 -1.35 10.70
N ILE A 59 6.61 -2.54 10.87
CA ILE A 59 7.85 -2.72 11.64
C ILE A 59 9.09 -2.62 10.74
N HIS A 60 8.93 -2.58 9.42
CA HIS A 60 10.06 -2.56 8.49
C HIS A 60 10.85 -1.23 8.62
N PRO A 61 12.18 -1.26 8.86
CA PRO A 61 12.96 -0.05 9.19
C PRO A 61 12.92 1.06 8.12
N SER A 62 12.74 0.67 6.86
CA SER A 62 12.74 1.57 5.71
C SER A 62 11.35 2.12 5.36
N VAL A 63 10.30 1.59 5.99
CA VAL A 63 8.94 2.14 5.88
C VAL A 63 8.89 3.47 6.66
N ASP A 64 8.29 4.47 6.05
CA ASP A 64 8.00 5.76 6.67
C ASP A 64 6.64 5.72 7.35
N TYR A 65 5.60 5.37 6.59
CA TYR A 65 4.25 5.17 7.11
C TYR A 65 3.40 4.29 6.19
N LEU A 66 2.27 3.82 6.73
CA LEU A 66 1.19 3.17 5.99
C LEU A 66 -0.04 4.06 6.04
N GLU A 67 -0.76 4.16 4.93
CA GLU A 67 -2.06 4.82 4.87
C GLU A 67 -3.13 3.89 4.27
N PRO A 68 -4.41 4.01 4.69
CA PRO A 68 -5.50 3.33 4.02
C PRO A 68 -5.66 3.81 2.57
N ASP A 69 -5.81 2.88 1.63
CA ASP A 69 -6.11 3.20 0.23
C ASP A 69 -7.61 3.43 0.07
N GLY A 70 -8.00 4.71 0.05
CA GLY A 70 -9.39 5.17 0.04
C GLY A 70 -9.84 5.68 -1.33
N GLU A 71 -11.10 5.40 -1.68
CA GLU A 71 -11.71 5.94 -2.88
C GLU A 71 -11.99 7.44 -2.74
N VAL A 72 -11.71 8.19 -3.80
CA VAL A 72 -12.09 9.59 -3.95
C VAL A 72 -13.09 9.73 -5.09
N THR A 73 -14.08 10.61 -4.92
CA THR A 73 -15.12 10.84 -5.93
C THR A 73 -15.00 12.25 -6.49
N ALA A 74 -15.16 12.38 -7.80
CA ALA A 74 -15.23 13.70 -8.44
C ALA A 74 -16.40 14.51 -7.87
N TYR A 75 -16.16 15.78 -7.57
CA TYR A 75 -17.16 16.65 -6.94
C TYR A 75 -18.49 16.67 -7.72
N THR A 76 -18.41 16.77 -9.05
CA THR A 76 -19.59 16.76 -9.93
C THR A 76 -20.39 15.47 -9.84
N SER A 77 -19.74 14.31 -9.74
CA SER A 77 -20.43 13.02 -9.63
C SER A 77 -21.23 12.92 -8.32
N ASN A 78 -20.74 13.52 -7.24
CA ASN A 78 -21.41 13.53 -5.94
C ASN A 78 -22.65 14.46 -5.91
N LEU A 79 -22.70 15.48 -6.77
CA LEU A 79 -23.86 16.37 -6.90
C LEU A 79 -25.02 15.74 -7.68
N LEU A 80 -24.73 14.82 -8.61
CA LEU A 80 -25.73 14.15 -9.45
C LEU A 80 -26.34 12.90 -8.81
N SER A 81 -25.75 12.41 -7.71
CA SER A 81 -26.18 11.21 -6.99
C SER A 81 -27.06 11.50 -5.75
N LYS A 82 -27.47 12.75 -5.54
CA LYS A 82 -28.41 13.19 -4.48
C LYS A 82 -29.77 13.50 -5.07
#